data_AF-A0A926N804-F1
#
_entry.id   AF-A0A926N804-F1
#
_cell.length_a   1.000
_cell.length_b   1.000
_cell.length_c   1.000
_cell.angle_alpha   90.00
_cell.angle_beta   90.00
_cell.angle_gamma   90.00
#
_symmetry.space_group_name_H-M   'P 1'
#
loop_
_entity.id
_entity.type
_entity.pdbx_description
1 polymer ?
#
loop_
_entity_poly.entity_id
_entity_poly.type
_entity_poly.pdbx_seq_one_letter_code
_entity_poly.pdbx_strand_id
1 'polypeptide(L)'
;MFYDFEVLSNCKDEITGRSYWCVVFIDYDSKKGKIIKNNEDELRRFYNLTKEYIYVGYNCRSYDQHIFKGLLLGMDAGYVNDKLIVEGKKGFEIVRDGFKIPFNNFDIMPNPPIGLKTLEGFMGSNIKESSVPFNIDRPLTDEEEKDLIRYCAHDVKETVKVFDIRRAEFDSQLAIIDTFDLSMNQFNKTKAQLAGFTLGAEKHPHRGDEFDMIVPDTLVLNKYKHVIDWYMNPENHNYKAKLKFHVKDSELILGYGGAHAAIPKYNAEGIILCADVASLYPSLMIEYGFMSRNVKDKDKYKLIRDERLRLKALKDPRQQPMKIILNSTYGALKDKFNPLYDPLQANNVCLAGQLLLLDLVEKVEDLCVVNNINTDGLFMTVKDRETVDKIKEIAAEWEKRTRLDLEWEEFSKIYQKDVNNYIIINDKGKYKSKGAWLKSLDDLDYDLPIVNKALVNYFTKNVPLEETINNCNELREFQKLVKVSSKYLYGLHGEERLYEKVLRVFADNRENAKGVFKVKLKMKDGLEQEVPEKIGNTPDKCFIDNDDIKGVKVPTYLDKNYYVELAKERLNNILGIPNRKKKKSKKDEQKNEK
;
A
#
# COMPACT_ATOMS: atom_id res chain seq x y z
N MET A 1 4.86 -24.08 0.17
CA MET A 1 4.69 -24.54 -1.23
C MET A 1 4.28 -23.36 -2.07
N PHE A 2 5.16 -22.85 -2.93
CA PHE A 2 4.83 -21.76 -3.85
C PHE A 2 4.08 -22.30 -5.06
N TYR A 3 3.09 -21.58 -5.57
CA TYR A 3 2.32 -22.04 -6.71
C TYR A 3 1.65 -20.92 -7.51
N ASP A 4 1.35 -21.24 -8.77
CA ASP A 4 0.63 -20.38 -9.72
C ASP A 4 -0.03 -21.25 -10.80
N PHE A 5 -1.17 -20.81 -11.34
CA PHE A 5 -1.91 -21.51 -12.39
C PHE A 5 -1.98 -20.70 -13.68
N GLU A 6 -1.80 -21.40 -14.81
CA GLU A 6 -2.19 -20.90 -16.12
C GLU A 6 -3.39 -21.68 -16.64
N VAL A 7 -4.39 -20.96 -17.15
CA VAL A 7 -5.62 -21.53 -17.69
C VAL A 7 -5.93 -20.89 -19.04
N LEU A 8 -6.18 -21.72 -20.05
CA LEU A 8 -6.61 -21.29 -21.38
C LEU A 8 -8.02 -21.83 -21.63
N SER A 9 -9.04 -21.03 -21.33
CA SER A 9 -10.44 -21.49 -21.34
C SER A 9 -10.93 -21.92 -22.73
N ASN A 10 -10.46 -21.25 -23.79
CA ASN A 10 -10.81 -21.56 -25.17
C ASN A 10 -9.99 -22.71 -25.78
N CYS A 11 -8.84 -23.05 -25.19
CA CYS A 11 -8.01 -24.17 -25.62
C CYS A 11 -8.55 -25.46 -25.01
N LYS A 12 -9.36 -26.21 -25.78
CA LYS A 12 -10.01 -27.43 -25.30
C LYS A 12 -9.32 -28.68 -25.83
N ASP A 13 -9.18 -29.65 -24.95
CA ASP A 13 -8.77 -31.00 -25.32
C ASP A 13 -9.84 -31.66 -26.19
N GLU A 14 -9.43 -32.22 -27.33
CA GLU A 14 -10.37 -32.75 -28.34
C GLU A 14 -11.15 -33.98 -27.86
N ILE A 15 -10.63 -34.71 -26.87
CA ILE A 15 -11.23 -35.96 -26.38
C ILE A 15 -12.16 -35.69 -25.20
N THR A 16 -11.66 -34.96 -24.20
CA THR A 16 -12.35 -34.71 -22.94
C THR A 16 -13.23 -33.46 -22.97
N GLY A 17 -13.00 -32.56 -23.94
CA GLY A 17 -13.65 -31.26 -24.03
C GLY A 17 -13.28 -30.29 -22.91
N ARG A 18 -12.32 -30.65 -22.05
CA ARG A 18 -11.86 -29.83 -20.93
C ARG A 18 -10.84 -28.80 -21.37
N SER A 19 -10.86 -27.64 -20.72
CA SER A 19 -9.93 -26.56 -21.00
C SER A 19 -8.51 -26.90 -20.50
N TYR A 20 -7.50 -26.38 -21.19
CA TYR A 20 -6.11 -26.51 -20.79
C TYR A 20 -5.84 -25.76 -19.48
N TRP A 21 -5.08 -26.40 -18.60
CA TRP A 21 -4.49 -25.78 -17.42
C TRP A 21 -3.15 -26.41 -17.07
N CYS A 22 -2.25 -25.61 -16.52
CA CYS A 22 -1.07 -26.10 -15.82
C CYS A 22 -0.90 -25.38 -14.49
N VAL A 23 -0.24 -26.04 -13.55
CA VAL A 23 0.19 -25.47 -12.27
C VAL A 23 1.65 -25.79 -12.06
N VAL A 24 2.38 -24.77 -11.62
CA VAL A 24 3.77 -24.94 -11.19
C VAL A 24 3.81 -24.84 -9.68
N PHE A 25 4.51 -25.77 -9.06
CA PHE A 25 4.81 -25.78 -7.63
C PHE A 25 6.31 -25.63 -7.40
N ILE A 26 6.72 -24.84 -6.42
CA ILE A 26 8.11 -24.79 -5.94
C ILE A 26 8.12 -24.94 -4.42
N ASP A 27 8.79 -25.97 -3.93
CA ASP A 27 9.04 -26.11 -2.50
C ASP A 27 10.06 -25.07 -2.03
N TYR A 28 9.77 -24.36 -0.94
CA TYR A 28 10.61 -23.26 -0.49
C TYR A 28 11.95 -23.72 0.05
N ASP A 29 11.98 -24.84 0.79
CA ASP A 29 13.17 -25.30 1.49
C ASP A 29 14.06 -26.10 0.54
N SER A 30 13.46 -27.06 -0.17
CA SER A 30 14.20 -27.94 -1.06
C SER A 30 14.48 -27.33 -2.43
N LYS A 31 13.84 -26.20 -2.78
CA LYS A 31 13.87 -25.54 -4.10
C LYS A 31 13.48 -26.46 -5.27
N LYS A 32 12.80 -27.58 -4.99
CA LYS A 32 12.38 -28.54 -6.03
C LYS A 32 11.06 -28.06 -6.65
N GLY A 33 11.01 -28.07 -7.97
CA GLY A 33 9.81 -27.77 -8.74
C GLY A 33 8.99 -29.02 -9.05
N LYS A 34 7.67 -28.87 -9.18
CA LYS A 34 6.77 -29.86 -9.77
C LYS A 34 5.80 -29.16 -10.70
N ILE A 35 5.57 -29.73 -11.88
CA ILE A 35 4.60 -29.23 -12.85
C ILE A 35 3.51 -30.30 -12.97
N ILE A 36 2.25 -29.88 -12.92
CA ILE A 36 1.10 -30.74 -13.22
C ILE A 36 0.27 -30.01 -14.27
N LYS A 37 -0.14 -30.73 -15.31
CA LYS A 37 -0.96 -30.19 -16.40
C LYS A 37 -2.04 -31.18 -16.77
N ASN A 38 -3.27 -30.71 -16.96
CA ASN A 38 -4.45 -31.49 -17.36
C ASN A 38 -4.61 -32.87 -16.67
N ASN A 39 -4.14 -33.02 -15.42
CA ASN A 39 -4.13 -34.30 -14.69
C ASN A 39 -4.65 -34.10 -13.26
N GLU A 40 -5.97 -34.18 -13.11
CA GLU A 40 -6.67 -33.98 -11.83
C GLU A 40 -6.33 -35.06 -10.79
N ASP A 41 -6.08 -36.30 -11.23
CA ASP A 41 -5.71 -37.38 -10.32
C ASP A 41 -4.32 -37.17 -9.74
N GLU A 42 -3.37 -36.68 -10.55
CA GLU A 42 -2.06 -36.30 -10.07
C GLU A 42 -2.13 -35.10 -9.11
N LEU A 43 -2.94 -34.08 -9.44
CA LEU A 43 -3.18 -32.94 -8.57
C LEU A 43 -3.76 -33.38 -7.22
N ARG A 44 -4.73 -34.29 -7.23
CA ARG A 44 -5.36 -34.85 -6.02
C ARG A 44 -4.37 -35.65 -5.17
N ARG A 45 -3.54 -36.50 -5.79
CA ARG A 45 -2.48 -37.23 -5.09
C ARG A 45 -1.47 -36.26 -4.47
N PHE A 46 -1.06 -35.24 -5.21
CA PHE A 46 -0.12 -34.23 -4.72
C PHE A 46 -0.70 -33.44 -3.55
N TYR A 47 -1.95 -32.98 -3.65
CA TYR A 47 -2.66 -32.30 -2.56
C TYR A 47 -2.77 -33.19 -1.32
N ASN A 48 -3.15 -34.46 -1.45
CA ASN A 48 -3.27 -35.35 -0.29
C ASN A 48 -1.93 -35.52 0.46
N LEU A 49 -0.80 -35.50 -0.25
CA LEU A 49 0.54 -35.56 0.34
C LEU A 49 0.98 -34.23 0.98
N THR A 50 0.40 -33.11 0.54
CA THR A 50 0.83 -31.75 0.92
C THR A 50 -0.27 -30.94 1.60
N LYS A 51 -1.37 -31.57 2.04
CA LYS A 51 -2.57 -30.89 2.55
C LYS A 51 -2.31 -29.99 3.78
N GLU A 52 -1.30 -30.34 4.59
CA GLU A 52 -0.92 -29.58 5.79
C GLU A 52 0.07 -28.45 5.47
N TYR A 53 0.59 -28.38 4.24
CA TYR A 53 1.54 -27.35 3.83
C TYR A 53 0.82 -26.01 3.71
N ILE A 54 1.59 -24.94 3.87
CA ILE A 54 1.13 -23.61 3.53
C ILE A 54 1.45 -23.35 2.06
N TYR A 55 0.40 -23.16 1.27
CA TYR A 55 0.46 -22.74 -0.12
C TYR A 55 0.63 -21.23 -0.18
N VAL A 56 1.58 -20.76 -0.98
CA VAL A 56 1.94 -19.34 -1.10
C VAL A 56 1.83 -18.96 -2.57
N GLY A 57 1.05 -17.94 -2.89
CA GLY A 57 0.86 -17.48 -4.26
C GLY A 57 0.62 -15.97 -4.33
N TYR A 58 0.49 -15.46 -5.55
CA TYR A 58 0.26 -14.04 -5.81
C TYR A 58 -1.17 -13.79 -6.29
N ASN A 59 -1.98 -13.03 -5.55
CA ASN A 59 -3.43 -12.90 -5.80
C ASN A 59 -4.18 -14.26 -5.73
N CYS A 60 -3.56 -15.25 -5.10
CA CYS A 60 -4.07 -16.61 -5.01
C CYS A 60 -5.35 -16.74 -4.18
N ARG A 61 -5.67 -15.74 -3.33
CA ARG A 61 -6.94 -15.69 -2.60
C ARG A 61 -8.12 -15.36 -3.51
N SER A 62 -7.89 -14.64 -4.60
CA SER A 62 -8.96 -14.22 -5.51
C SER A 62 -9.10 -15.15 -6.71
N TYR A 63 -8.03 -15.86 -7.08
CA TYR A 63 -7.96 -16.65 -8.30
C TYR A 63 -7.53 -18.11 -8.06
N ASP A 64 -6.24 -18.36 -7.84
CA ASP A 64 -5.64 -19.71 -7.92
C ASP A 64 -6.27 -20.72 -6.97
N GLN A 65 -6.61 -20.33 -5.74
CA GLN A 65 -7.24 -21.26 -4.80
C GLN A 65 -8.58 -21.79 -5.31
N HIS A 66 -9.30 -21.02 -6.14
CA HIS A 66 -10.59 -21.41 -6.68
C HIS A 66 -10.41 -22.34 -7.88
N ILE A 67 -9.42 -22.09 -8.74
CA ILE A 67 -9.04 -23.03 -9.80
C ILE A 67 -8.63 -24.38 -9.19
N PHE A 68 -7.72 -24.36 -8.21
CA PHE A 68 -7.26 -25.56 -7.51
C PHE A 68 -8.44 -26.33 -6.90
N LYS A 69 -9.24 -25.67 -6.04
CA LYS A 69 -10.38 -26.32 -5.37
C LYS A 69 -11.46 -26.79 -6.35
N GLY A 70 -11.70 -26.04 -7.43
CA GLY A 70 -12.61 -26.43 -8.50
C GLY A 70 -12.18 -27.74 -9.16
N LEU A 71 -10.90 -27.85 -9.54
CA LEU A 71 -10.32 -29.08 -10.10
C LEU A 71 -10.44 -30.26 -9.13
N LEU A 72 -10.17 -30.06 -7.83
CA LEU A 72 -10.36 -31.10 -6.82
C LEU A 72 -11.82 -31.56 -6.68
N LEU A 73 -12.78 -30.69 -7.00
CA LEU A 73 -14.21 -31.00 -7.05
C LEU A 73 -14.70 -31.48 -8.44
N GLY A 74 -13.78 -31.68 -9.39
CA GLY A 74 -14.08 -32.17 -10.74
C GLY A 74 -14.65 -31.13 -11.70
N MET A 75 -14.56 -29.83 -11.36
CA MET A 75 -14.95 -28.73 -12.23
C MET A 75 -13.91 -28.49 -13.32
N ASP A 76 -14.37 -28.02 -14.47
CA ASP A 76 -13.49 -27.55 -15.55
C ASP A 76 -12.79 -26.23 -15.16
N ALA A 77 -11.48 -26.14 -15.38
CA ALA A 77 -10.69 -24.95 -15.03
C ALA A 77 -11.10 -23.73 -15.87
N GLY A 78 -11.41 -23.92 -17.15
CA GLY A 78 -11.85 -22.85 -18.06
C GLY A 78 -13.16 -22.24 -17.61
N TYR A 79 -14.12 -23.06 -17.20
CA TYR A 79 -15.37 -22.59 -16.60
C TYR A 79 -15.11 -21.70 -15.37
N VAL A 80 -14.27 -22.17 -14.43
CA VAL A 80 -13.96 -21.38 -13.22
C VAL A 80 -13.24 -20.08 -13.60
N ASN A 81 -12.27 -20.13 -14.51
CA ASN A 81 -11.56 -18.96 -15.03
C ASN A 81 -12.51 -17.92 -15.62
N ASP A 82 -13.39 -18.31 -16.55
CA ASP A 82 -14.27 -17.37 -17.24
C ASP A 82 -15.26 -16.71 -16.27
N LYS A 83 -15.77 -17.47 -15.29
CA LYS A 83 -16.62 -16.90 -14.23
C LYS A 83 -15.86 -15.85 -13.40
N LEU A 84 -14.59 -16.07 -13.09
CA LEU A 84 -13.77 -15.15 -12.30
C LEU A 84 -13.34 -13.93 -13.10
N ILE A 85 -12.82 -14.12 -14.31
CA ILE A 85 -12.12 -13.09 -15.09
C ILE A 85 -13.08 -12.34 -16.04
N VAL A 86 -13.93 -13.07 -16.76
CA VAL A 86 -14.84 -12.49 -17.77
C VAL A 86 -16.13 -11.98 -17.12
N GLU A 87 -16.74 -12.78 -16.25
CA GLU A 87 -17.99 -12.40 -15.57
C GLU A 87 -17.76 -11.62 -14.25
N GLY A 88 -16.53 -11.60 -13.73
CA GLY A 88 -16.20 -10.86 -12.49
C GLY A 88 -16.88 -11.41 -11.23
N LYS A 89 -17.27 -12.69 -11.21
CA LYS A 89 -17.91 -13.33 -10.04
C LYS A 89 -16.88 -13.64 -8.96
N LYS A 90 -17.34 -13.76 -7.70
CA LYS A 90 -16.48 -14.14 -6.59
C LYS A 90 -16.30 -15.65 -6.56
N GLY A 91 -15.08 -16.11 -6.27
CA GLY A 91 -14.76 -17.53 -6.30
C GLY A 91 -15.60 -18.43 -5.40
N PHE A 92 -16.04 -17.94 -4.24
CA PHE A 92 -16.93 -18.72 -3.35
C PHE A 92 -18.37 -18.88 -3.90
N GLU A 93 -18.80 -18.03 -4.83
CA GLU A 93 -20.11 -18.13 -5.49
C GLU A 93 -20.11 -19.24 -6.55
N ILE A 94 -18.93 -19.50 -7.12
CA ILE A 94 -18.67 -20.47 -8.19
C ILE A 94 -18.32 -21.83 -7.59
N VAL A 95 -17.27 -21.88 -6.75
CA VAL A 95 -16.76 -23.11 -6.12
C VAL A 95 -17.36 -23.24 -4.73
N ARG A 96 -18.69 -23.41 -4.68
CA ARG A 96 -19.50 -23.35 -3.45
C ARG A 96 -19.07 -24.35 -2.40
N ASP A 97 -18.66 -25.54 -2.80
CA ASP A 97 -18.19 -26.59 -1.89
C ASP A 97 -16.69 -26.48 -1.56
N GLY A 98 -15.99 -25.46 -2.08
CA GLY A 98 -14.55 -25.27 -1.86
C GLY A 98 -14.17 -24.98 -0.39
N PHE A 99 -15.13 -24.60 0.46
CA PHE A 99 -14.88 -24.45 1.90
C PHE A 99 -14.68 -25.81 2.61
N LYS A 100 -15.15 -26.91 2.01
CA LYS A 100 -14.98 -28.28 2.54
C LYS A 100 -13.56 -28.81 2.36
N ILE A 101 -12.76 -28.16 1.50
CA ILE A 101 -11.36 -28.52 1.22
C ILE A 101 -10.45 -27.66 2.10
N PRO A 102 -9.79 -28.23 3.13
CA PRO A 102 -8.78 -27.54 3.93
C PRO A 102 -7.63 -27.08 3.02
N PHE A 103 -7.22 -25.82 3.15
CA PHE A 103 -6.20 -25.28 2.26
C PHE A 103 -5.55 -24.08 2.93
N ASN A 104 -4.37 -24.26 3.53
CA ASN A 104 -3.63 -23.16 4.15
C ASN A 104 -3.00 -22.32 3.04
N ASN A 105 -3.52 -21.12 2.80
CA ASN A 105 -3.19 -20.24 1.69
C ASN A 105 -2.74 -18.86 2.18
N PHE A 106 -1.51 -18.50 1.81
CA PHE A 106 -0.92 -17.18 2.00
C PHE A 106 -0.87 -16.42 0.68
N ASP A 107 -1.54 -15.28 0.62
CA ASP A 107 -1.44 -14.38 -0.52
C ASP A 107 -0.41 -13.30 -0.20
N ILE A 108 0.67 -13.26 -0.97
CA ILE A 108 1.75 -12.30 -0.76
C ILE A 108 1.48 -10.94 -1.39
N MET A 109 0.39 -10.78 -2.15
CA MET A 109 0.04 -9.53 -2.80
C MET A 109 -0.06 -8.40 -1.77
N PRO A 110 0.60 -7.24 -2.01
CA PRO A 110 0.56 -6.11 -1.09
C PRO A 110 -0.85 -5.50 -0.98
N ASN A 111 -1.06 -4.70 0.07
CA ASN A 111 -2.25 -3.87 0.22
C ASN A 111 -1.82 -2.40 0.38
N PRO A 112 -2.19 -1.48 -0.53
CA PRO A 112 -3.04 -1.70 -1.71
C PRO A 112 -2.41 -2.66 -2.75
N PRO A 113 -3.23 -3.33 -3.58
CA PRO A 113 -2.75 -4.32 -4.54
C PRO A 113 -1.89 -3.68 -5.64
N ILE A 114 -0.73 -4.29 -5.87
CA ILE A 114 0.18 -4.01 -6.98
C ILE A 114 0.27 -5.29 -7.82
N GLY A 115 0.47 -5.21 -9.14
CA GLY A 115 0.61 -6.41 -9.97
C GLY A 115 2.00 -7.04 -9.85
N LEU A 116 2.11 -8.37 -9.95
CA LEU A 116 3.39 -9.08 -9.84
C LEU A 116 4.43 -8.54 -10.82
N LYS A 117 4.08 -8.37 -12.11
CA LYS A 117 4.95 -7.74 -13.13
C LYS A 117 5.46 -6.35 -12.75
N THR A 118 4.69 -5.57 -12.00
CA THR A 118 5.16 -4.27 -11.50
C THR A 118 6.20 -4.45 -10.39
N LEU A 119 6.00 -5.41 -9.48
CA LEU A 119 7.00 -5.74 -8.45
C LEU A 119 8.28 -6.33 -9.04
N GLU A 120 8.16 -7.24 -10.01
CA GLU A 120 9.29 -7.74 -10.82
C GLU A 120 10.07 -6.57 -11.46
N GLY A 121 9.32 -5.62 -12.03
CA GLY A 121 9.85 -4.38 -12.57
C GLY A 121 10.65 -3.60 -11.53
N PHE A 122 10.10 -3.39 -10.33
CA PHE A 122 10.79 -2.74 -9.23
C PHE A 122 12.07 -3.45 -8.84
N MET A 123 12.05 -4.79 -8.74
CA MET A 123 13.22 -5.63 -8.46
C MET A 123 14.28 -5.60 -9.58
N GLY A 124 13.95 -5.10 -10.76
CA GLY A 124 14.82 -5.12 -11.95
C GLY A 124 14.81 -6.46 -12.70
N SER A 125 13.90 -7.38 -12.35
CA SER A 125 13.72 -8.68 -13.03
C SER A 125 13.12 -8.49 -14.44
N ASN A 126 13.14 -9.53 -15.26
CA ASN A 126 12.44 -9.55 -16.55
C ASN A 126 10.92 -9.39 -16.35
N ILE A 127 10.28 -8.52 -17.13
CA ILE A 127 8.82 -8.26 -17.07
C ILE A 127 8.10 -8.54 -18.39
N LYS A 128 8.74 -9.25 -19.32
CA LYS A 128 8.11 -9.71 -20.57
C LYS A 128 7.00 -10.71 -20.27
N GLU A 129 5.90 -10.59 -21.01
CA GLU A 129 4.74 -11.48 -20.91
C GLU A 129 4.92 -12.71 -21.82
N SER A 130 4.09 -13.75 -21.60
CA SER A 130 4.07 -14.94 -22.46
C SER A 130 3.81 -14.58 -23.92
N SER A 131 4.46 -15.31 -24.85
CA SER A 131 4.18 -15.14 -26.28
C SER A 131 2.86 -15.76 -26.71
N VAL A 132 2.30 -16.64 -25.87
CA VAL A 132 1.04 -17.35 -26.11
C VAL A 132 -0.14 -16.46 -25.72
N PRO A 133 -1.07 -16.13 -26.64
CA PRO A 133 -2.27 -15.38 -26.32
C PRO A 133 -3.22 -16.20 -25.44
N PHE A 134 -3.68 -15.62 -24.32
CA PHE A 134 -4.63 -16.27 -23.41
C PHE A 134 -6.01 -16.58 -24.01
N ASN A 135 -6.35 -15.95 -25.14
CA ASN A 135 -7.60 -16.17 -25.86
C ASN A 135 -7.48 -17.20 -26.99
N ILE A 136 -6.36 -17.90 -27.10
CA ILE A 136 -6.14 -18.94 -28.12
C ILE A 136 -7.25 -19.99 -28.08
N ASP A 137 -7.83 -20.28 -29.24
CA ASP A 137 -9.01 -21.12 -29.44
C ASP A 137 -8.71 -22.46 -30.12
N ARG A 138 -7.41 -22.81 -30.19
CA ARG A 138 -6.89 -24.07 -30.70
C ARG A 138 -5.96 -24.74 -29.68
N PRO A 139 -5.70 -26.05 -29.82
CA PRO A 139 -4.66 -26.73 -29.05
C PRO A 139 -3.30 -26.03 -29.17
N LEU A 140 -2.54 -26.08 -28.08
CA LEU A 140 -1.16 -25.59 -28.03
C LEU A 140 -0.24 -26.51 -28.82
N THR A 141 0.73 -25.91 -29.50
CA THR A 141 1.93 -26.64 -29.95
C THR A 141 2.86 -26.94 -28.77
N ASP A 142 3.74 -27.92 -28.92
CA ASP A 142 4.72 -28.27 -27.87
C ASP A 142 5.59 -27.07 -27.44
N GLU A 143 5.93 -26.18 -28.37
CA GLU A 143 6.74 -24.99 -28.06
C GLU A 143 5.93 -23.91 -27.34
N GLU A 144 4.67 -23.70 -27.71
CA GLU A 144 3.77 -22.79 -26.98
C GLU A 144 3.49 -23.29 -25.56
N GLU A 145 3.29 -24.60 -25.39
CA GLU A 145 3.09 -25.20 -24.07
C GLU A 145 4.34 -25.05 -23.19
N LYS A 146 5.53 -25.30 -23.74
CA LYS A 146 6.80 -25.06 -23.04
C LYS A 146 6.99 -23.59 -22.68
N ASP A 147 6.63 -22.66 -23.56
CA ASP A 147 6.71 -21.23 -23.28
C ASP A 147 5.78 -20.82 -22.14
N LEU A 148 4.52 -21.28 -22.17
CA LEU A 148 3.54 -21.00 -21.11
C LEU A 148 3.97 -21.59 -19.76
N ILE A 149 4.46 -22.83 -19.74
CA ILE A 149 4.99 -23.45 -18.51
C ILE A 149 6.21 -22.69 -18.00
N ARG A 150 7.11 -22.24 -18.89
CA ARG A 150 8.27 -21.42 -18.53
C ARG A 150 7.84 -20.08 -17.93
N TYR A 151 6.82 -19.44 -18.50
CA TYR A 151 6.23 -18.21 -17.99
C TYR A 151 5.64 -18.41 -16.58
N CYS A 152 4.80 -19.43 -16.38
CA CYS A 152 4.25 -19.75 -15.06
C CYS A 152 5.37 -20.05 -14.03
N ALA A 153 6.38 -20.83 -14.43
CA ALA A 153 7.51 -21.14 -13.57
C ALA A 153 8.36 -19.90 -13.23
N HIS A 154 8.40 -18.90 -14.12
CA HIS A 154 9.00 -17.61 -13.83
C HIS A 154 8.17 -16.86 -12.78
N ASP A 155 6.86 -16.79 -12.93
CA ASP A 155 5.97 -16.10 -11.98
C ASP A 155 6.01 -16.72 -10.58
N VAL A 156 6.11 -18.05 -10.46
CA VAL A 156 6.33 -18.72 -9.17
C VAL A 156 7.70 -18.35 -8.57
N LYS A 157 8.76 -18.24 -9.38
CA LYS A 157 10.10 -17.83 -8.90
C LYS A 157 10.12 -16.37 -8.46
N GLU A 158 9.45 -15.48 -9.18
CA GLU A 158 9.33 -14.07 -8.78
C GLU A 158 8.46 -13.93 -7.53
N THR A 159 7.41 -14.75 -7.39
CA THR A 159 6.62 -14.86 -6.16
C THR A 159 7.50 -15.25 -4.96
N VAL A 160 8.44 -16.19 -5.13
CA VAL A 160 9.42 -16.53 -4.08
C VAL A 160 10.29 -15.32 -3.71
N LYS A 161 10.78 -14.54 -4.67
CA LYS A 161 11.59 -13.33 -4.40
C LYS A 161 10.78 -12.27 -3.66
N VAL A 162 9.53 -12.03 -4.07
CA VAL A 162 8.62 -11.11 -3.37
C VAL A 162 8.35 -11.59 -1.94
N PHE A 163 8.18 -12.90 -1.75
CA PHE A 163 8.02 -13.50 -0.43
C PHE A 163 9.26 -13.29 0.43
N ASP A 164 10.48 -13.47 -0.08
CA ASP A 164 11.70 -13.27 0.71
C ASP A 164 11.77 -11.84 1.27
N ILE A 165 11.36 -10.83 0.48
CA ILE A 165 11.29 -9.43 0.92
C ILE A 165 10.14 -9.21 1.93
N ARG A 166 9.02 -9.91 1.76
CA ARG A 166 7.81 -9.79 2.61
C ARG A 166 7.72 -10.84 3.71
N ARG A 167 8.78 -11.61 3.97
CA ARG A 167 8.76 -12.77 4.86
C ARG A 167 8.27 -12.43 6.27
N ALA A 168 8.61 -11.24 6.75
CA ALA A 168 8.14 -10.72 8.03
C ALA A 168 6.61 -10.71 8.15
N GLU A 169 5.86 -10.48 7.06
CA GLU A 169 4.40 -10.54 7.08
C GLU A 169 3.89 -11.96 7.33
N PHE A 170 4.49 -12.95 6.66
CA PHE A 170 4.19 -14.37 6.86
C PHE A 170 4.53 -14.83 8.28
N ASP A 171 5.75 -14.54 8.73
CA ASP A 171 6.23 -14.90 10.06
C ASP A 171 5.37 -14.25 11.14
N SER A 172 4.95 -12.99 10.95
CA SER A 172 4.07 -12.30 11.89
C SER A 172 2.70 -12.97 12.02
N GLN A 173 2.20 -13.55 10.93
CA GLN A 173 0.92 -14.24 10.92
C GLN A 173 1.01 -15.59 11.63
N LEU A 174 2.08 -16.36 11.38
CA LEU A 174 2.37 -17.57 12.13
C LEU A 174 2.54 -17.29 13.62
N ALA A 175 3.30 -16.25 13.96
CA ALA A 175 3.54 -15.88 15.36
C ALA A 175 2.26 -15.50 16.10
N ILE A 176 1.27 -14.88 15.43
CA ILE A 176 -0.06 -14.65 16.02
C ILE A 176 -0.77 -15.97 16.30
N ILE A 177 -0.76 -16.90 15.34
CA ILE A 177 -1.43 -18.19 15.50
C ILE A 177 -0.85 -18.94 16.69
N ASP A 178 0.48 -19.00 16.79
CA ASP A 178 1.21 -19.66 17.87
C ASP A 178 1.00 -18.96 19.23
N THR A 179 1.17 -17.64 19.29
CA THR A 179 1.08 -16.87 20.56
C THR A 179 -0.29 -16.96 21.22
N PHE A 180 -1.36 -17.07 20.43
CA PHE A 180 -2.73 -17.08 20.92
C PHE A 180 -3.42 -18.45 20.79
N ASP A 181 -2.64 -19.51 20.53
CA ASP A 181 -3.12 -20.90 20.40
C ASP A 181 -4.33 -21.02 19.45
N LEU A 182 -4.22 -20.38 18.30
CA LEU A 182 -5.25 -20.38 17.27
C LEU A 182 -5.07 -21.62 16.36
N SER A 183 -6.15 -22.04 15.70
CA SER A 183 -6.08 -23.17 14.77
C SER A 183 -5.32 -22.78 13.50
N MET A 184 -4.45 -23.67 12.98
CA MET A 184 -3.76 -23.45 11.71
C MET A 184 -4.71 -23.20 10.53
N ASN A 185 -5.94 -23.71 10.56
CA ASN A 185 -6.95 -23.40 9.54
C ASN A 185 -7.34 -21.89 9.50
N GLN A 186 -7.02 -21.12 10.55
CA GLN A 186 -7.19 -19.67 10.61
C GLN A 186 -6.01 -18.92 9.99
N PHE A 187 -4.97 -19.60 9.53
CA PHE A 187 -3.83 -18.99 8.84
C PHE A 187 -4.23 -18.23 7.57
N ASN A 188 -5.41 -18.48 7.00
CA ASN A 188 -5.90 -17.75 5.82
C ASN A 188 -6.56 -16.41 6.15
N LYS A 189 -6.78 -16.13 7.43
CA LYS A 189 -7.53 -14.96 7.90
C LYS A 189 -6.64 -13.72 7.84
N THR A 190 -7.25 -12.54 7.75
CA THR A 190 -6.49 -11.29 7.85
C THR A 190 -6.06 -11.06 9.31
N LYS A 191 -5.01 -10.24 9.54
CA LYS A 191 -4.61 -9.82 10.90
C LYS A 191 -5.79 -9.23 11.71
N ALA A 192 -6.67 -8.47 11.05
CA ALA A 192 -7.90 -7.95 11.65
C ALA A 192 -8.89 -9.05 12.04
N GLN A 193 -9.04 -10.10 11.23
CA GLN A 193 -9.88 -11.25 11.58
C GLN A 193 -9.28 -12.06 12.72
N LEU A 194 -7.96 -12.28 12.71
CA LEU A 194 -7.24 -12.92 13.81
C LEU A 194 -7.39 -12.16 15.13
N ALA A 195 -7.42 -10.82 15.09
CA ALA A 195 -7.75 -10.01 16.26
C ALA A 195 -9.16 -10.32 16.81
N GLY A 196 -10.15 -10.48 15.93
CA GLY A 196 -11.51 -10.87 16.35
C GLY A 196 -11.56 -12.25 17.01
N PHE A 197 -10.89 -13.25 16.44
CA PHE A 197 -10.80 -14.58 17.05
C PHE A 197 -10.04 -14.56 18.37
N THR A 198 -8.91 -13.85 18.42
CA THR A 198 -8.09 -13.70 19.63
C THR A 198 -8.89 -13.07 20.76
N LEU A 199 -9.71 -12.05 20.47
CA LEU A 199 -10.55 -11.37 21.45
C LEU A 199 -11.87 -12.09 21.74
N GLY A 200 -12.15 -13.22 21.09
CA GLY A 200 -13.41 -13.96 21.28
C GLY A 200 -14.63 -13.17 20.83
N ALA A 201 -14.49 -12.34 19.80
CA ALA A 201 -15.57 -11.50 19.29
C ALA A 201 -16.61 -12.32 18.53
N GLU A 202 -17.89 -12.05 18.79
CA GLU A 202 -19.03 -12.69 18.10
C GLU A 202 -19.75 -11.68 17.21
N LYS A 203 -19.99 -12.05 15.95
CA LYS A 203 -20.62 -11.13 15.00
C LYS A 203 -22.08 -10.86 15.41
N HIS A 204 -22.42 -9.59 15.60
CA HIS A 204 -23.80 -9.14 15.82
C HIS A 204 -24.40 -8.44 14.59
N PRO A 205 -25.74 -8.41 14.45
CA PRO A 205 -26.41 -7.56 13.48
C PRO A 205 -26.05 -6.09 13.65
N HIS A 206 -26.22 -5.30 12.59
CA HIS A 206 -26.02 -3.86 12.66
C HIS A 206 -27.03 -3.23 13.63
N ARG A 207 -26.54 -2.38 14.54
CA ARG A 207 -27.33 -1.79 15.63
C ARG A 207 -28.04 -0.48 15.24
N GLY A 208 -27.64 0.16 14.13
CA GLY A 208 -28.23 1.43 13.68
C GLY A 208 -27.86 2.65 14.53
N ASP A 209 -26.90 2.50 15.45
CA ASP A 209 -26.48 3.49 16.44
C ASP A 209 -25.11 4.10 16.13
N GLU A 210 -24.64 4.00 14.89
CA GLU A 210 -23.24 4.26 14.56
C GLU A 210 -22.79 5.72 14.80
N PHE A 211 -23.73 6.66 14.87
CA PHE A 211 -23.46 8.08 15.12
C PHE A 211 -23.88 8.55 16.52
N ASP A 212 -24.29 7.65 17.42
CA ASP A 212 -24.62 7.95 18.82
C ASP A 212 -23.34 8.13 19.66
N MET A 213 -22.45 9.00 19.17
CA MET A 213 -21.10 9.19 19.65
C MET A 213 -21.06 9.91 21.01
N ILE A 214 -20.03 9.62 21.78
CA ILE A 214 -19.83 10.19 23.12
C ILE A 214 -18.61 11.12 23.10
N VAL A 215 -18.79 12.34 23.61
CA VAL A 215 -17.68 13.27 23.84
C VAL A 215 -16.86 12.79 25.03
N PRO A 216 -15.52 12.72 24.94
CA PRO A 216 -14.68 12.34 26.07
C PRO A 216 -14.94 13.21 27.31
N ASP A 217 -15.14 12.56 28.45
CA ASP A 217 -15.41 13.21 29.76
C ASP A 217 -14.26 14.11 30.23
N THR A 218 -13.05 13.83 29.76
CA THR A 218 -11.85 14.59 30.08
C THR A 218 -11.64 15.80 29.18
N LEU A 219 -12.41 15.98 28.10
CA LEU A 219 -12.16 17.02 27.09
C LEU A 219 -12.27 18.44 27.69
N VAL A 220 -11.27 19.27 27.43
CA VAL A 220 -11.29 20.69 27.80
C VAL A 220 -10.94 21.53 26.58
N LEU A 221 -11.97 21.94 25.83
CA LEU A 221 -11.85 22.70 24.60
C LEU A 221 -12.68 23.99 24.68
N ASN A 222 -12.07 25.14 24.39
CA ASN A 222 -12.70 26.46 24.53
C ASN A 222 -12.87 27.18 23.20
N LYS A 223 -11.76 27.38 22.47
CA LYS A 223 -11.72 28.12 21.21
C LYS A 223 -12.39 27.34 20.08
N TYR A 224 -12.22 26.02 20.06
CA TYR A 224 -12.71 25.16 18.98
C TYR A 224 -13.98 24.36 19.33
N LYS A 225 -14.82 24.84 20.26
CA LYS A 225 -16.07 24.16 20.68
C LYS A 225 -17.01 23.81 19.53
N HIS A 226 -17.07 24.64 18.49
CA HIS A 226 -17.88 24.40 17.29
C HIS A 226 -17.58 23.07 16.59
N VAL A 227 -16.39 22.48 16.81
CA VAL A 227 -16.04 21.14 16.31
C VAL A 227 -16.91 20.06 16.97
N ILE A 228 -17.19 20.20 18.26
CA ILE A 228 -18.09 19.30 19.00
C ILE A 228 -19.50 19.41 18.43
N ASP A 229 -19.99 20.65 18.27
CA ASP A 229 -21.31 20.92 17.70
C ASP A 229 -21.43 20.31 16.29
N TRP A 230 -20.36 20.36 15.49
CA TRP A 230 -20.33 19.75 14.17
C TRP A 230 -20.52 18.23 14.20
N TYR A 231 -19.80 17.51 15.07
CA TYR A 231 -19.95 16.05 15.21
C TYR A 231 -21.32 15.65 15.77
N MET A 232 -21.87 16.46 16.67
CA MET A 232 -23.16 16.19 17.32
C MET A 232 -24.36 16.56 16.44
N ASN A 233 -24.16 17.36 15.39
CA ASN A 233 -25.22 17.70 14.44
C ASN A 233 -25.53 16.51 13.50
N PRO A 234 -26.77 15.99 13.50
CA PRO A 234 -27.18 14.90 12.63
C PRO A 234 -26.99 15.12 11.13
N GLU A 235 -27.00 16.37 10.65
CA GLU A 235 -26.73 16.68 9.23
C GLU A 235 -25.31 16.26 8.80
N ASN A 236 -24.38 16.16 9.74
CA ASN A 236 -23.00 15.77 9.51
C ASN A 236 -22.74 14.27 9.77
N HIS A 237 -23.77 13.48 10.10
CA HIS A 237 -23.69 12.03 10.33
C HIS A 237 -23.58 11.25 9.01
N ASN A 238 -22.48 11.53 8.30
CA ASN A 238 -22.16 10.97 6.99
C ASN A 238 -20.65 10.86 6.87
N TYR A 239 -20.14 9.66 6.57
CA TYR A 239 -18.70 9.39 6.41
C TYR A 239 -18.00 10.24 5.33
N LYS A 240 -18.75 10.90 4.43
CA LYS A 240 -18.21 11.84 3.44
C LYS A 240 -18.10 13.29 3.94
N ALA A 241 -18.78 13.63 5.03
CA ALA A 241 -18.78 14.97 5.59
C ALA A 241 -17.37 15.33 6.11
N LYS A 242 -16.99 16.59 5.92
CA LYS A 242 -15.71 17.13 6.37
C LYS A 242 -15.91 18.52 6.94
N LEU A 243 -15.33 18.77 8.12
CA LEU A 243 -15.21 20.11 8.68
C LEU A 243 -13.84 20.67 8.31
N LYS A 244 -13.83 21.94 7.87
CA LYS A 244 -12.61 22.68 7.57
C LYS A 244 -12.61 23.98 8.33
N PHE A 245 -11.53 24.27 9.04
CA PHE A 245 -11.33 25.52 9.75
C PHE A 245 -9.84 25.79 9.94
N HIS A 246 -9.48 27.02 10.30
CA HIS A 246 -8.09 27.40 10.49
C HIS A 246 -7.65 27.23 11.94
N VAL A 247 -6.51 26.57 12.12
CA VAL A 247 -5.70 26.60 13.34
C VAL A 247 -4.46 27.41 12.99
N LYS A 248 -4.44 28.67 13.44
CA LYS A 248 -3.43 29.67 13.06
C LYS A 248 -3.23 29.69 11.54
N ASP A 249 -2.05 29.31 11.07
CA ASP A 249 -1.60 29.36 9.69
C ASP A 249 -1.93 28.09 8.89
N SER A 250 -2.62 27.11 9.49
CA SER A 250 -2.94 25.83 8.86
C SER A 250 -4.46 25.60 8.74
N GLU A 251 -4.92 25.09 7.59
CA GLU A 251 -6.29 24.59 7.43
C GLU A 251 -6.35 23.17 7.99
N LEU A 252 -7.06 23.00 9.11
CA LEU A 252 -7.34 21.70 9.71
C LEU A 252 -8.61 21.11 9.07
N ILE A 253 -8.48 19.88 8.58
CA ILE A 253 -9.57 19.10 8.00
C ILE A 253 -9.88 17.93 8.94
N LEU A 254 -11.11 17.90 9.42
CA LEU A 254 -11.66 16.81 10.26
C LEU A 254 -12.78 16.07 9.53
N GLY A 255 -12.98 14.82 9.91
CA GLY A 255 -14.05 13.94 9.48
C GLY A 255 -13.90 12.56 10.11
N TYR A 256 -14.69 11.58 9.71
CA TYR A 256 -14.70 10.23 10.31
C TYR A 256 -13.48 9.33 9.94
N GLY A 257 -12.45 9.92 9.35
CA GLY A 257 -11.23 9.26 8.89
C GLY A 257 -9.94 9.68 9.61
N GLY A 258 -9.98 10.72 10.46
CA GLY A 258 -8.79 11.28 11.12
C GLY A 258 -8.62 12.78 10.90
N ALA A 259 -7.61 13.37 11.55
CA ALA A 259 -7.29 14.80 11.50
C ALA A 259 -6.08 15.06 10.62
N HIS A 260 -6.16 16.10 9.77
CA HIS A 260 -5.06 16.51 8.90
C HIS A 260 -4.96 18.03 8.81
N ALA A 261 -3.83 18.58 9.23
CA ALA A 261 -3.45 19.97 8.97
C ALA A 261 -1.95 20.03 8.62
N ALA A 262 -1.58 20.95 7.75
CA ALA A 262 -0.18 21.23 7.46
C ALA A 262 -0.06 22.64 6.90
N ILE A 263 0.97 23.38 7.32
CA ILE A 263 1.35 24.61 6.62
C ILE A 263 1.97 24.20 5.26
N PRO A 264 1.37 24.57 4.12
CA PRO A 264 1.91 24.20 2.81
C PRO A 264 3.27 24.84 2.58
N LYS A 265 4.21 24.10 1.97
CA LYS A 265 5.54 24.61 1.59
C LYS A 265 6.32 25.21 2.78
N TYR A 266 6.15 24.62 3.96
CA TYR A 266 6.79 25.07 5.20
C TYR A 266 8.21 24.52 5.32
N ASN A 267 9.17 25.41 5.58
CA ASN A 267 10.56 25.05 5.79
C ASN A 267 11.09 25.83 6.99
N ALA A 268 11.71 25.14 7.94
CA ALA A 268 12.26 25.76 9.13
C ALA A 268 13.51 25.02 9.63
N GLU A 269 14.40 25.79 10.25
CA GLU A 269 15.53 25.31 11.05
C GLU A 269 15.37 25.85 12.48
N GLY A 270 15.76 25.06 13.48
CA GLY A 270 15.57 25.43 14.90
C GLY A 270 15.15 24.23 15.73
N ILE A 271 14.33 24.42 16.76
CA ILE A 271 13.83 23.30 17.56
C ILE A 271 12.51 22.81 16.94
N ILE A 272 12.54 21.63 16.33
CA ILE A 272 11.35 20.97 15.80
C ILE A 272 10.95 19.85 16.75
N LEU A 273 9.80 20.01 17.40
CA LEU A 273 9.29 19.10 18.42
C LEU A 273 8.13 18.29 17.84
N CYS A 274 8.26 16.96 17.84
CA CYS A 274 7.21 16.03 17.43
C CYS A 274 6.65 15.33 18.67
N ALA A 275 5.34 15.41 18.85
CA ALA A 275 4.60 14.72 19.90
C ALA A 275 3.63 13.72 19.25
N ASP A 276 3.82 12.43 19.47
CA ASP A 276 2.90 11.38 19.02
C ASP A 276 2.23 10.74 20.23
N VAL A 277 0.91 10.51 20.18
CA VAL A 277 0.18 9.82 21.24
C VAL A 277 0.50 8.33 21.20
N ALA A 278 1.10 7.85 22.28
CA ALA A 278 1.58 6.49 22.40
C ALA A 278 0.42 5.49 22.30
N SER A 279 0.41 4.69 21.22
CA SER A 279 -0.62 3.67 20.99
C SER A 279 -2.05 4.24 21.07
N LEU A 280 -2.30 5.40 20.44
CA LEU A 280 -3.55 6.16 20.52
C LEU A 280 -4.82 5.30 20.55
N TYR A 281 -5.05 4.47 19.52
CA TYR A 281 -6.29 3.68 19.46
C TYR A 281 -6.41 2.64 20.58
N PRO A 282 -5.40 1.79 20.86
CA PRO A 282 -5.42 0.95 22.05
C PRO A 282 -5.71 1.71 23.35
N SER A 283 -5.07 2.87 23.56
CA SER A 283 -5.25 3.67 24.76
C SER A 283 -6.69 4.20 24.87
N LEU A 284 -7.27 4.70 23.78
CA LEU A 284 -8.67 5.14 23.75
C LEU A 284 -9.67 4.01 24.03
N MET A 285 -9.42 2.81 23.49
CA MET A 285 -10.28 1.64 23.74
C MET A 285 -10.29 1.21 25.20
N ILE A 286 -9.14 1.35 25.90
CA ILE A 286 -8.98 0.98 27.30
C ILE A 286 -9.50 2.10 28.22
N GLU A 287 -8.99 3.31 28.07
CA GLU A 287 -9.19 4.42 29.02
C GLU A 287 -10.57 5.09 28.90
N TYR A 288 -11.26 4.92 27.77
CA TYR A 288 -12.60 5.46 27.53
C TYR A 288 -13.63 4.37 27.21
N GLY A 289 -13.25 3.09 27.33
CA GLY A 289 -14.18 1.97 27.15
C GLY A 289 -14.69 1.77 25.72
N PHE A 290 -13.99 2.31 24.72
CA PHE A 290 -14.38 2.22 23.30
C PHE A 290 -14.04 0.88 22.63
N MET A 291 -13.92 -0.18 23.41
CA MET A 291 -13.77 -1.53 22.86
C MET A 291 -15.08 -2.00 22.22
N SER A 292 -14.99 -2.85 21.18
CA SER A 292 -16.12 -3.46 20.50
C SER A 292 -17.08 -4.08 21.50
N ARG A 293 -18.37 -3.78 21.36
CA ARG A 293 -19.44 -4.38 22.17
C ARG A 293 -19.69 -5.85 21.81
N ASN A 294 -19.02 -6.35 20.77
CA ASN A 294 -19.07 -7.75 20.34
C ASN A 294 -18.07 -8.64 21.11
N VAL A 295 -17.21 -8.04 21.94
CA VAL A 295 -16.26 -8.75 22.80
C VAL A 295 -16.88 -8.91 24.19
N LYS A 296 -17.05 -10.15 24.66
CA LYS A 296 -17.63 -10.45 25.97
C LYS A 296 -16.71 -10.03 27.12
N ASP A 297 -15.45 -10.45 27.05
CA ASP A 297 -14.41 -10.12 28.02
C ASP A 297 -13.51 -9.00 27.48
N LYS A 298 -13.85 -7.76 27.81
CA LYS A 298 -13.07 -6.59 27.39
C LYS A 298 -11.72 -6.49 28.09
N ASP A 299 -11.57 -7.09 29.28
CA ASP A 299 -10.32 -7.06 30.04
C ASP A 299 -9.22 -7.82 29.33
N LYS A 300 -9.57 -8.81 28.48
CA LYS A 300 -8.62 -9.50 27.61
C LYS A 300 -7.77 -8.54 26.76
N TYR A 301 -8.36 -7.45 26.24
CA TYR A 301 -7.62 -6.47 25.45
C TYR A 301 -6.58 -5.73 26.31
N LYS A 302 -6.96 -5.36 27.54
CA LYS A 302 -6.07 -4.73 28.52
C LYS A 302 -4.95 -5.68 28.97
N LEU A 303 -5.26 -6.95 29.23
CA LEU A 303 -4.28 -7.98 29.58
C LEU A 303 -3.23 -8.17 28.48
N ILE A 304 -3.66 -8.21 27.21
CA ILE A 304 -2.73 -8.27 26.06
C ILE A 304 -1.83 -7.03 26.01
N ARG A 305 -2.37 -5.84 26.29
CA ARG A 305 -1.59 -4.59 26.37
C ARG A 305 -0.56 -4.65 27.50
N ASP A 306 -0.97 -5.03 28.70
CA ASP A 306 -0.12 -5.07 29.90
C ASP A 306 1.02 -6.09 29.72
N GLU A 307 0.70 -7.29 29.23
CA GLU A 307 1.69 -8.32 28.95
C GLU A 307 2.67 -7.88 27.85
N ARG A 308 2.18 -7.22 26.80
CA ARG A 308 3.05 -6.64 25.77
C ARG A 308 4.03 -5.64 26.37
N LEU A 309 3.60 -4.76 27.29
CA LEU A 309 4.48 -3.79 27.93
C LEU A 309 5.55 -4.49 28.79
N ARG A 310 5.16 -5.53 29.55
CA ARG A 310 6.09 -6.37 30.31
C ARG A 310 7.15 -6.99 29.40
N LEU A 311 6.73 -7.62 28.29
CA LEU A 311 7.63 -8.24 27.32
C LEU A 311 8.49 -7.21 26.57
N LYS A 312 7.94 -6.04 26.24
CA LYS A 312 8.70 -4.93 25.63
C LYS A 312 9.82 -4.46 26.54
N ALA A 313 9.59 -4.34 27.85
CA ALA A 313 10.61 -3.99 28.83
C ALA A 313 11.72 -5.05 28.91
N LEU A 314 11.36 -6.33 28.76
CA LEU A 314 12.30 -7.45 28.67
C LEU A 314 12.99 -7.60 27.31
N LYS A 315 12.64 -6.77 26.32
CA LYS A 315 13.08 -6.88 24.91
C LYS A 315 12.76 -8.24 24.27
N ASP A 316 11.68 -8.87 24.72
CA ASP A 316 11.24 -10.18 24.25
C ASP A 316 10.48 -10.05 22.91
N PRO A 317 10.87 -10.79 21.85
CA PRO A 317 10.22 -10.72 20.55
C PRO A 317 8.75 -11.14 20.56
N ARG A 318 8.30 -11.92 21.57
CA ARG A 318 6.90 -12.34 21.73
C ARG A 318 5.92 -11.18 21.95
N GLN A 319 6.40 -9.96 22.19
CA GLN A 319 5.54 -8.77 22.22
C GLN A 319 5.00 -8.37 20.84
N GLN A 320 5.65 -8.78 19.74
CA GLN A 320 5.28 -8.32 18.39
C GLN A 320 3.87 -8.76 17.96
N PRO A 321 3.46 -10.04 18.11
CA PRO A 321 2.10 -10.47 17.81
C PRO A 321 1.05 -9.67 18.60
N MET A 322 1.31 -9.40 19.88
CA MET A 322 0.41 -8.61 20.73
C MET A 322 0.24 -7.18 20.19
N LYS A 323 1.35 -6.53 19.76
CA LYS A 323 1.29 -5.21 19.12
C LYS A 323 0.39 -5.22 17.88
N ILE A 324 0.48 -6.27 17.06
CA ILE A 324 -0.32 -6.40 15.84
C ILE A 324 -1.80 -6.55 16.17
N ILE A 325 -2.16 -7.38 17.14
CA ILE A 325 -3.57 -7.54 17.57
C ILE A 325 -4.13 -6.21 18.07
N LEU A 326 -3.42 -5.54 18.98
CA LEU A 326 -3.84 -4.25 19.53
C LEU A 326 -4.11 -3.23 18.42
N ASN A 327 -3.16 -3.06 17.50
CA ASN A 327 -3.26 -2.08 16.41
C ASN A 327 -4.30 -2.46 15.33
N SER A 328 -4.46 -3.76 15.04
CA SER A 328 -5.40 -4.23 14.01
C SER A 328 -6.86 -4.10 14.44
N THR A 329 -7.11 -3.99 15.75
CA THR A 329 -8.45 -3.99 16.32
C THR A 329 -9.26 -2.77 15.88
N TYR A 330 -8.68 -1.58 15.78
CA TYR A 330 -9.38 -0.38 15.30
C TYR A 330 -9.89 -0.54 13.86
N GLY A 331 -9.05 -1.02 12.96
CA GLY A 331 -9.47 -1.31 11.59
C GLY A 331 -10.59 -2.36 11.53
N ALA A 332 -10.53 -3.35 12.42
CA ALA A 332 -11.56 -4.39 12.51
C ALA A 332 -12.92 -3.85 12.96
N LEU A 333 -12.98 -2.79 13.77
CA LEU A 333 -14.24 -2.14 14.16
C LEU A 333 -15.01 -1.56 12.95
N LYS A 334 -14.29 -1.17 11.88
CA LYS A 334 -14.86 -0.57 10.66
C LYS A 334 -15.25 -1.60 9.59
N ASP A 335 -14.75 -2.83 9.69
CA ASP A 335 -14.98 -3.87 8.67
C ASP A 335 -16.26 -4.66 8.96
N LYS A 336 -17.33 -4.40 8.20
CA LYS A 336 -18.64 -5.08 8.31
C LYS A 336 -18.61 -6.61 8.21
N PHE A 337 -17.53 -7.18 7.69
CA PHE A 337 -17.36 -8.63 7.60
C PHE A 337 -16.63 -9.23 8.80
N ASN A 338 -15.99 -8.40 9.62
CA ASN A 338 -15.25 -8.81 10.80
C ASN A 338 -16.20 -9.03 12.00
N PRO A 339 -15.96 -10.05 12.85
CA PRO A 339 -16.70 -10.22 14.10
C PRO A 339 -16.59 -9.03 15.07
N LEU A 340 -15.50 -8.25 15.02
CA LEU A 340 -15.30 -7.05 15.83
C LEU A 340 -16.11 -5.84 15.35
N TYR A 341 -16.80 -5.92 14.21
CA TYR A 341 -17.51 -4.79 13.61
C TYR A 341 -18.42 -4.08 14.60
N ASP A 342 -18.08 -2.83 14.89
CA ASP A 342 -18.81 -1.96 15.80
C ASP A 342 -18.55 -0.51 15.37
N PRO A 343 -19.33 0.01 14.41
CA PRO A 343 -19.07 1.31 13.81
C PRO A 343 -19.23 2.47 14.80
N LEU A 344 -20.10 2.35 15.80
CA LEU A 344 -20.20 3.33 16.89
C LEU A 344 -18.87 3.44 17.64
N GLN A 345 -18.30 2.31 18.05
CA GLN A 345 -17.02 2.32 18.77
C GLN A 345 -15.86 2.79 17.87
N ALA A 346 -15.91 2.47 16.57
CA ALA A 346 -14.96 3.02 15.61
C ALA A 346 -15.04 4.56 15.54
N ASN A 347 -16.26 5.10 15.54
CA ASN A 347 -16.50 6.55 15.50
C ASN A 347 -16.11 7.23 16.82
N ASN A 348 -16.41 6.62 17.97
CA ASN A 348 -15.94 7.10 19.28
C ASN A 348 -14.42 7.18 19.37
N VAL A 349 -13.70 6.13 18.94
CA VAL A 349 -12.23 6.16 18.90
C VAL A 349 -11.72 7.27 17.98
N CYS A 350 -12.32 7.44 16.80
CA CYS A 350 -11.92 8.48 15.84
C CYS A 350 -12.14 9.89 16.41
N LEU A 351 -13.37 10.16 16.86
CA LEU A 351 -13.79 11.44 17.42
C LEU A 351 -12.96 11.81 18.66
N ALA A 352 -12.81 10.87 19.60
CA ALA A 352 -12.06 11.12 20.83
C ALA A 352 -10.60 11.47 20.54
N GLY A 353 -9.94 10.71 19.65
CA GLY A 353 -8.56 11.01 19.26
C GLY A 353 -8.41 12.41 18.63
N GLN A 354 -9.34 12.79 17.76
CA GLN A 354 -9.33 14.11 17.11
C GLN A 354 -9.58 15.25 18.09
N LEU A 355 -10.58 15.11 18.97
CA LEU A 355 -10.93 16.16 19.94
C LEU A 355 -9.85 16.35 21.00
N LEU A 356 -9.29 15.25 21.53
CA LEU A 356 -8.25 15.32 22.56
C LEU A 356 -6.94 15.87 21.99
N LEU A 357 -6.59 15.53 20.74
CA LEU A 357 -5.43 16.14 20.07
C LEU A 357 -5.65 17.63 19.78
N LEU A 358 -6.86 18.02 19.35
CA LEU A 358 -7.21 19.43 19.14
C LEU A 358 -7.19 20.23 20.46
N ASP A 359 -7.58 19.61 21.57
CA ASP A 359 -7.47 20.16 22.92
C ASP A 359 -6.01 20.45 23.30
N LEU A 360 -5.06 19.56 22.97
CA LEU A 360 -3.63 19.83 23.15
C LEU A 360 -3.17 20.99 22.25
N VAL A 361 -3.56 20.98 20.97
CA VAL A 361 -3.24 22.03 20.00
C VAL A 361 -3.69 23.40 20.48
N GLU A 362 -4.93 23.53 20.98
CA GLU A 362 -5.48 24.79 21.52
C GLU A 362 -4.63 25.36 22.68
N LYS A 363 -3.97 24.49 23.46
CA LYS A 363 -3.16 24.92 24.62
C LYS A 363 -1.75 25.35 24.24
N VAL A 364 -1.24 24.92 23.09
CA VAL A 364 0.17 25.16 22.68
C VAL A 364 0.30 26.05 21.45
N GLU A 365 -0.78 26.29 20.69
CA GLU A 365 -0.74 27.04 19.42
C GLU A 365 -0.29 28.50 19.54
N ASP A 366 -0.33 29.10 20.74
CA ASP A 366 0.18 30.44 21.00
C ASP A 366 1.68 30.46 21.39
N LEU A 367 2.26 29.30 21.67
CA LEU A 367 3.66 29.14 22.10
C LEU A 367 4.58 28.69 20.96
N CYS A 368 4.02 28.17 19.87
CA CYS A 368 4.78 27.56 18.79
C CYS A 368 4.09 27.73 17.44
N VAL A 369 4.81 27.40 16.36
CA VAL A 369 4.18 27.24 15.04
C VAL A 369 3.79 25.79 14.88
N VAL A 370 2.48 25.52 14.92
CA VAL A 370 1.90 24.21 14.62
C VAL A 370 2.03 23.95 13.12
N ASN A 371 3.05 23.17 12.74
CA ASN A 371 3.42 23.01 11.34
C ASN A 371 2.75 21.81 10.66
N ASN A 372 2.42 20.75 11.42
CA ASN A 372 1.74 19.56 10.93
C ASN A 372 0.90 18.94 12.06
N ILE A 373 -0.34 18.57 11.76
CA ILE A 373 -1.22 17.76 12.61
C ILE A 373 -1.60 16.53 11.79
N ASN A 374 -1.29 15.36 12.31
CA ASN A 374 -1.74 14.08 11.75
C ASN A 374 -2.76 13.44 12.71
N THR A 375 -3.16 12.19 12.47
CA THR A 375 -4.21 11.54 13.27
C THR A 375 -3.78 11.25 14.71
N ASP A 376 -2.48 11.05 14.93
CA ASP A 376 -1.90 10.56 16.17
C ASP A 376 -0.86 11.52 16.79
N GLY A 377 -0.57 12.65 16.16
CA GLY A 377 0.53 13.50 16.58
C GLY A 377 0.58 14.89 15.96
N LEU A 378 1.46 15.70 16.55
CA LEU A 378 1.58 17.13 16.40
C LEU A 378 3.05 17.51 16.22
N PHE A 379 3.36 18.27 15.17
CA PHE A 379 4.70 18.79 14.91
C PHE A 379 4.70 20.31 15.12
N MET A 380 5.69 20.77 15.88
CA MET A 380 5.79 22.16 16.33
C MET A 380 7.18 22.71 16.05
N THR A 381 7.25 23.93 15.53
CA THR A 381 8.49 24.70 15.51
C THR A 381 8.50 25.63 16.72
N VAL A 382 9.52 25.50 17.56
CA VAL A 382 9.63 26.18 18.85
C VAL A 382 10.85 27.11 18.85
N LYS A 383 10.67 28.30 19.41
CA LYS A 383 11.68 29.37 19.37
C LYS A 383 12.91 29.12 20.26
N ASP A 384 12.70 28.55 21.45
CA ASP A 384 13.74 28.39 22.48
C ASP A 384 13.41 27.22 23.43
N ARG A 385 14.40 26.81 24.22
CA ARG A 385 14.30 25.67 25.16
C ARG A 385 13.34 25.93 26.31
N GLU A 386 13.25 27.17 26.81
CA GLU A 386 12.29 27.53 27.86
C GLU A 386 10.84 27.28 27.41
N THR A 387 10.56 27.58 26.14
CA THR A 387 9.24 27.34 25.54
C THR A 387 8.98 25.85 25.34
N VAL A 388 10.01 25.05 25.03
CA VAL A 388 9.88 23.58 25.00
C VAL A 388 9.46 23.04 26.36
N ASP A 389 10.10 23.51 27.44
CA ASP A 389 9.78 23.06 28.80
C ASP A 389 8.34 23.43 29.18
N LYS A 390 7.89 24.65 28.85
CA LYS A 390 6.49 25.07 29.03
C LYS A 390 5.50 24.20 28.25
N ILE A 391 5.81 23.87 26.99
CA ILE A 391 4.97 22.98 26.16
C ILE A 391 4.89 21.59 26.79
N LYS A 392 6.02 21.04 27.28
CA LYS A 392 6.05 19.73 27.93
C LYS A 392 5.30 19.73 29.26
N GLU A 393 5.31 20.83 30.01
CA GLU A 393 4.52 20.98 31.25
C GLU A 393 3.01 20.96 30.95
N ILE A 394 2.56 21.77 29.98
CA ILE A 394 1.16 21.77 29.51
C ILE A 394 0.76 20.37 29.02
N ALA A 395 1.65 19.72 28.29
CA ALA A 395 1.41 18.38 27.78
C ALA A 395 1.33 17.35 28.91
N ALA A 396 2.15 17.44 29.97
CA ALA A 396 2.08 16.55 31.13
C ALA A 396 0.75 16.69 31.89
N GLU A 397 0.21 17.92 32.01
CA GLU A 397 -1.13 18.13 32.55
C GLU A 397 -2.21 17.50 31.66
N TRP A 398 -2.05 17.63 30.33
CA TRP A 398 -2.93 17.00 29.35
C TRP A 398 -2.86 15.46 29.43
N GLU A 399 -1.67 14.87 29.53
CA GLU A 399 -1.46 13.42 29.66
C GLU A 399 -2.17 12.89 30.91
N LYS A 400 -1.94 13.54 32.06
CA LYS A 400 -2.59 13.17 33.33
C LYS A 400 -4.11 13.27 33.26
N ARG A 401 -4.65 14.34 32.68
CA ARG A 401 -6.10 14.56 32.57
C ARG A 401 -6.76 13.55 31.63
N THR A 402 -6.13 13.30 30.49
CA THR A 402 -6.69 12.45 29.41
C THR A 402 -6.35 10.97 29.57
N ARG A 403 -5.41 10.63 30.45
CA ARG A 403 -4.89 9.26 30.63
C ARG A 403 -4.18 8.73 29.37
N LEU A 404 -3.71 9.63 28.50
CA LEU A 404 -2.96 9.30 27.29
C LEU A 404 -1.50 9.73 27.46
N ASP A 405 -0.56 8.95 26.95
CA ASP A 405 0.87 9.27 27.00
C ASP A 405 1.37 9.82 25.65
N LEU A 406 2.33 10.73 25.67
CA LEU A 406 2.99 11.33 24.51
C LEU A 406 4.44 10.81 24.39
N GLU A 407 4.79 10.33 23.21
CA GLU A 407 6.17 10.05 22.82
C GLU A 407 6.74 11.29 22.11
N TRP A 408 7.87 11.79 22.62
CA TRP A 408 8.52 13.00 22.10
C TRP A 408 9.76 12.68 21.28
N GLU A 409 9.88 13.32 20.12
CA GLU A 409 11.10 13.34 19.33
C GLU A 409 11.49 14.77 18.95
N GLU A 410 12.79 15.05 18.94
CA GLU A 410 13.34 16.36 18.60
C GLU A 410 14.18 16.29 17.33
N PHE A 411 13.95 17.24 16.44
CA PHE A 411 14.63 17.44 15.17
C PHE A 411 15.11 18.89 15.08
N SER A 412 16.02 19.15 14.14
CA SER A 412 16.57 20.49 13.92
C SER A 412 16.13 21.15 12.62
N LYS A 413 15.61 20.37 11.67
CA LYS A 413 15.13 20.87 10.38
C LYS A 413 13.84 20.18 9.95
N ILE A 414 12.97 20.93 9.29
CA ILE A 414 11.78 20.43 8.60
C ILE A 414 11.70 21.05 7.20
N TYR A 415 11.46 20.21 6.20
CA TYR A 415 11.12 20.63 4.84
C TYR A 415 9.82 19.92 4.43
N GLN A 416 8.77 20.69 4.16
CA GLN A 416 7.42 20.17 3.99
C GLN A 416 6.72 20.82 2.79
N LYS A 417 6.20 20.00 1.87
CA LYS A 417 5.30 20.44 0.81
C LYS A 417 3.85 20.50 1.30
N ASP A 418 3.39 19.42 1.93
CA ASP A 418 2.04 19.23 2.46
C ASP A 418 2.05 18.15 3.55
N VAL A 419 0.89 17.88 4.18
CA VAL A 419 0.73 16.94 5.31
C VAL A 419 1.32 15.55 5.08
N ASN A 420 1.40 15.11 3.83
CA ASN A 420 1.89 13.78 3.46
C ASN A 420 3.23 13.81 2.72
N ASN A 421 3.87 14.97 2.56
CA ASN A 421 5.13 15.11 1.83
C ASN A 421 6.09 16.00 2.62
N TYR A 422 6.92 15.39 3.48
CA TYR A 422 7.91 16.10 4.30
C TYR A 422 9.15 15.25 4.60
N ILE A 423 10.21 15.93 5.02
CA ILE A 423 11.39 15.34 5.67
C ILE A 423 11.76 16.19 6.90
N ILE A 424 11.97 15.51 8.03
CA ILE A 424 12.46 16.09 9.29
C ILE A 424 13.78 15.46 9.66
N ILE A 425 14.76 16.27 10.08
CA ILE A 425 16.16 15.86 10.22
C ILE A 425 16.68 16.36 11.56
N ASN A 426 17.39 15.50 12.30
CA ASN A 426 18.01 15.88 13.56
C ASN A 426 19.50 16.26 13.36
N ASP A 427 20.12 16.77 14.43
CA ASP A 427 21.52 17.24 14.40
C ASP A 427 22.54 16.15 14.09
N LYS A 428 22.15 14.87 14.22
CA LYS A 428 22.99 13.71 13.91
C LYS A 428 22.80 13.20 12.48
N GLY A 429 22.01 13.90 11.66
CA GLY A 429 21.67 13.52 10.28
C GLY A 429 20.66 12.37 10.17
N LYS A 430 20.12 11.86 11.29
CA LYS A 430 19.00 10.91 11.26
C LYS A 430 17.74 11.68 10.87
N TYR A 431 16.95 11.12 9.96
CA TYR A 431 15.75 11.75 9.46
C TYR A 431 14.53 10.83 9.51
N LYS A 432 13.34 11.43 9.48
CA LYS A 432 12.07 10.78 9.12
C LYS A 432 11.51 11.47 7.89
N SER A 433 10.90 10.72 7.00
CA SER A 433 10.27 11.27 5.81
C SER A 433 8.94 10.60 5.51
N LYS A 434 8.06 11.34 4.85
CA LYS A 434 6.76 10.87 4.38
C LYS A 434 6.52 11.40 2.96
N GLY A 435 5.84 10.61 2.14
CA GLY A 435 5.39 11.02 0.82
C GLY A 435 6.17 10.42 -0.34
N ALA A 436 5.60 10.48 -1.53
CA ALA A 436 6.10 9.74 -2.69
C ALA A 436 7.51 10.16 -3.14
N TRP A 437 7.92 11.39 -2.86
CA TRP A 437 9.20 11.96 -3.32
C TRP A 437 10.36 11.79 -2.34
N LEU A 438 10.05 11.53 -1.07
CA LEU A 438 11.03 11.45 0.02
C LEU A 438 10.94 10.13 0.79
N LYS A 439 10.03 9.23 0.42
CA LYS A 439 9.92 7.89 1.02
C LYS A 439 11.20 7.10 0.79
N SER A 440 11.54 6.29 1.80
CA SER A 440 12.45 5.17 1.61
C SER A 440 11.86 4.21 0.59
N LEU A 441 12.73 3.69 -0.27
CA LEU A 441 12.37 2.75 -1.32
C LEU A 441 12.93 1.38 -0.95
N ASP A 442 12.24 0.34 -1.39
CA ASP A 442 12.70 -1.04 -1.29
C ASP A 442 12.52 -1.74 -2.64
N ASP A 443 12.91 -3.01 -2.72
CA ASP A 443 12.87 -3.77 -3.97
C ASP A 443 11.43 -3.98 -4.52
N LEU A 444 10.39 -3.71 -3.73
CA LEU A 444 8.97 -3.80 -4.09
C LEU A 444 8.29 -2.43 -4.28
N ASP A 445 9.04 -1.34 -4.14
CA ASP A 445 8.60 0.03 -4.39
C ASP A 445 9.81 0.86 -4.85
N TYR A 446 10.13 0.75 -6.15
CA TYR A 446 11.39 1.24 -6.73
C TYR A 446 11.16 2.03 -8.04
N ASP A 447 10.24 3.00 -8.02
CA ASP A 447 9.96 3.93 -9.13
C ASP A 447 10.77 5.23 -9.01
N LEU A 448 11.55 5.57 -10.04
CA LEU A 448 12.42 6.75 -10.09
C LEU A 448 13.32 6.92 -8.84
N PRO A 449 13.99 5.86 -8.37
CA PRO A 449 14.70 5.88 -7.09
C PRO A 449 15.84 6.90 -7.05
N ILE A 450 16.53 7.16 -8.17
CA ILE A 450 17.60 8.15 -8.24
C ILE A 450 17.13 9.56 -7.87
N VAL A 451 15.88 9.91 -8.22
CA VAL A 451 15.31 11.23 -7.92
C VAL A 451 15.04 11.36 -6.42
N ASN A 452 14.48 10.31 -5.79
CA ASN A 452 14.27 10.28 -4.35
C ASN A 452 15.61 10.32 -3.60
N LYS A 453 16.60 9.53 -4.05
CA LYS A 453 17.96 9.50 -3.50
C LYS A 453 18.65 10.85 -3.57
N ALA A 454 18.55 11.55 -4.70
CA ALA A 454 19.10 12.89 -4.89
C ALA A 454 18.46 13.91 -3.93
N LEU A 455 17.13 13.90 -3.79
CA LEU A 455 16.42 14.78 -2.85
C LEU A 455 16.81 14.51 -1.40
N VAL A 456 16.85 13.24 -0.97
CA VAL A 456 17.25 12.87 0.39
C VAL A 456 18.70 13.29 0.66
N ASN A 457 19.63 13.01 -0.26
CA ASN A 457 21.03 13.43 -0.11
C ASN A 457 21.19 14.96 -0.08
N TYR A 458 20.38 15.69 -0.86
CA TYR A 458 20.36 17.14 -0.83
C TYR A 458 20.00 17.67 0.57
N PHE A 459 18.90 17.19 1.15
CA PHE A 459 18.45 17.68 2.45
C PHE A 459 19.31 17.19 3.63
N THR A 460 19.82 15.95 3.56
CA THR A 460 20.51 15.32 4.71
C THR A 460 22.03 15.48 4.69
N LYS A 461 22.62 15.70 3.51
CA LYS A 461 24.09 15.72 3.31
C LYS A 461 24.56 16.96 2.55
N ASN A 462 23.66 17.86 2.14
CA ASN A 462 23.97 19.03 1.31
C ASN A 462 24.66 18.68 -0.03
N VAL A 463 24.41 17.47 -0.57
CA VAL A 463 24.97 17.05 -1.86
C VAL A 463 24.11 17.66 -3.00
N PRO A 464 24.70 18.35 -3.99
CA PRO A 464 23.96 18.83 -5.15
C PRO A 464 23.20 17.70 -5.88
N LEU A 465 22.00 18.01 -6.39
CA LEU A 465 21.15 17.02 -7.07
C LEU A 465 21.89 16.38 -8.25
N GLU A 466 22.59 17.21 -9.03
CA GLU A 466 23.40 16.82 -10.18
C GLU A 466 24.48 15.81 -9.81
N GLU A 467 25.12 15.96 -8.65
CA GLU A 467 26.21 15.08 -8.24
C GLU A 467 25.70 13.65 -7.99
N THR A 468 24.59 13.51 -7.25
CA THR A 468 23.98 12.19 -7.00
C THR A 468 23.55 11.52 -8.31
N ILE A 469 22.91 12.28 -9.21
CA ILE A 469 22.35 11.75 -10.46
C ILE A 469 23.46 11.42 -11.48
N ASN A 470 24.43 12.31 -11.66
CA ASN A 470 25.48 12.14 -12.65
C ASN A 470 26.48 11.05 -12.26
N ASN A 471 26.74 10.85 -10.97
CA ASN A 471 27.65 9.80 -10.49
C ASN A 471 27.01 8.40 -10.44
N CYS A 472 25.69 8.27 -10.63
CA CYS A 472 25.03 6.97 -10.67
C CYS A 472 25.26 6.27 -12.03
N ASN A 473 25.64 4.99 -12.00
CA ASN A 473 25.90 4.19 -13.21
C ASN A 473 25.08 2.89 -13.26
N GLU A 474 24.05 2.73 -12.44
CA GLU A 474 23.16 1.57 -12.46
C GLU A 474 21.86 1.93 -13.17
N LEU A 475 21.48 1.19 -14.22
CA LEU A 475 20.31 1.51 -15.03
C LEU A 475 19.02 1.45 -14.20
N ARG A 476 18.88 0.45 -13.32
CA ARG A 476 17.72 0.26 -12.44
C ARG A 476 17.41 1.50 -11.61
N GLU A 477 18.40 2.30 -11.24
CA GLU A 477 18.20 3.53 -10.46
C GLU A 477 17.40 4.61 -11.23
N PHE A 478 17.33 4.51 -12.56
CA PHE A 478 16.64 5.48 -13.42
C PHE A 478 15.28 4.99 -13.90
N GLN A 479 14.85 3.80 -13.50
CA GLN A 479 13.66 3.19 -14.07
C GLN A 479 12.39 3.94 -13.70
N LYS A 480 11.46 4.00 -14.64
CA LYS A 480 10.06 4.33 -14.40
C LYS A 480 9.16 3.19 -14.83
N LEU A 481 8.34 2.67 -13.92
CA LEU A 481 7.38 1.63 -14.23
C LEU A 481 6.02 2.27 -14.52
N VAL A 482 5.42 1.90 -15.65
CA VAL A 482 4.07 2.33 -16.04
C VAL A 482 3.23 1.15 -16.47
N LYS A 483 1.92 1.25 -16.25
CA LYS A 483 0.96 0.19 -16.58
C LYS A 483 -0.11 0.69 -17.55
N VAL A 484 -0.33 -0.05 -18.62
CA VAL A 484 -1.50 0.05 -19.50
C VAL A 484 -2.64 -0.71 -18.84
N SER A 485 -3.58 0.01 -18.23
CA SER A 485 -4.74 -0.61 -17.56
C SER A 485 -5.71 -1.22 -18.58
N SER A 486 -6.58 -2.12 -18.12
CA SER A 486 -7.67 -2.72 -18.93
C SER A 486 -8.64 -1.72 -19.59
N LYS A 487 -8.64 -0.45 -19.17
CA LYS A 487 -9.40 0.64 -19.83
C LYS A 487 -8.83 1.07 -21.18
N TYR A 488 -7.65 0.59 -21.54
CA TYR A 488 -6.94 0.90 -22.79
C TYR A 488 -6.77 -0.39 -23.59
N LEU A 489 -6.75 -0.26 -24.91
CA LEU A 489 -6.61 -1.39 -25.83
C LEU A 489 -5.20 -1.99 -25.79
N TYR A 490 -4.18 -1.13 -25.89
CA TYR A 490 -2.77 -1.51 -25.93
C TYR A 490 -1.86 -0.28 -25.70
N GLY A 491 -0.56 -0.52 -25.51
CA GLY A 491 0.48 0.51 -25.43
C GLY A 491 1.16 0.77 -26.77
N LEU A 492 1.75 1.96 -26.95
CA LEU A 492 2.58 2.29 -28.10
C LEU A 492 3.94 2.85 -27.66
N HIS A 493 5.00 2.56 -28.42
CA HIS A 493 6.25 3.32 -28.42
C HIS A 493 6.39 4.03 -29.76
N GLY A 494 6.13 5.35 -29.77
CA GLY A 494 5.87 6.06 -31.02
C GLY A 494 4.62 5.51 -31.72
N GLU A 495 4.83 4.81 -32.84
CA GLU A 495 3.77 4.18 -33.64
C GLU A 495 3.78 2.64 -33.49
N GLU A 496 4.78 2.07 -32.82
CA GLU A 496 4.91 0.63 -32.65
C GLU A 496 4.02 0.15 -31.51
N ARG A 497 3.22 -0.89 -31.78
CA ARG A 497 2.35 -1.53 -30.79
C ARG A 497 3.15 -2.40 -29.84
N LEU A 498 2.93 -2.17 -28.54
CA LEU A 498 3.51 -2.93 -27.45
C LEU A 498 2.54 -4.03 -27.01
N TYR A 499 3.08 -5.21 -26.74
CA TYR A 499 2.30 -6.37 -26.26
C TYR A 499 2.18 -6.36 -24.74
N GLU A 500 3.22 -5.92 -24.04
CA GLU A 500 3.28 -5.87 -22.60
C GLU A 500 2.41 -4.76 -22.01
N LYS A 501 1.74 -5.07 -20.90
CA LYS A 501 0.93 -4.11 -20.15
C LYS A 501 1.74 -3.34 -19.12
N VAL A 502 2.88 -3.88 -18.67
CA VAL A 502 3.81 -3.19 -17.77
C VAL A 502 5.05 -2.83 -18.56
N LEU A 503 5.44 -1.56 -18.53
CA LEU A 503 6.56 -1.04 -19.27
C LEU A 503 7.57 -0.43 -18.32
N ARG A 504 8.85 -0.77 -18.50
CA ARG A 504 9.97 -0.10 -17.85
C ARG A 504 10.56 0.94 -18.80
N VAL A 505 10.38 2.21 -18.44
CA VAL A 505 10.63 3.38 -19.30
C VAL A 505 11.79 4.20 -18.74
N PHE A 506 12.66 4.66 -19.64
CA PHE A 506 13.82 5.48 -19.34
C PHE A 506 13.90 6.70 -20.25
N ALA A 507 14.33 7.85 -19.73
CA ALA A 507 14.55 9.05 -20.54
C ALA A 507 15.70 8.86 -21.54
N ASP A 508 15.49 9.31 -22.77
CA ASP A 508 16.39 9.08 -23.91
C ASP A 508 16.81 10.39 -24.57
N ASN A 509 18.11 10.56 -24.82
CA ASN A 509 18.67 11.77 -25.43
C ASN A 509 18.84 11.68 -26.96
N ARG A 510 18.56 10.53 -27.59
CA ARG A 510 18.67 10.36 -29.05
C ARG A 510 17.64 11.21 -29.78
N GLU A 511 18.03 11.75 -30.93
CA GLU A 511 17.13 12.61 -31.72
C GLU A 511 15.86 11.89 -32.15
N ASN A 512 15.98 10.64 -32.58
CA ASN A 512 14.90 9.80 -33.10
C ASN A 512 14.07 9.09 -32.03
N ALA A 513 14.44 9.19 -30.74
CA ALA A 513 13.71 8.56 -29.66
C ALA A 513 12.26 9.06 -29.58
N LYS A 514 11.35 8.13 -29.28
CA LYS A 514 9.90 8.35 -29.26
C LYS A 514 9.36 8.31 -27.84
N GLY A 515 8.15 8.84 -27.65
CA GLY A 515 7.42 8.74 -26.39
C GLY A 515 6.64 7.43 -26.26
N VAL A 516 6.14 7.17 -25.06
CA VAL A 516 5.21 6.06 -24.78
C VAL A 516 3.78 6.55 -24.62
N PHE A 517 2.85 5.82 -25.24
CA PHE A 517 1.43 6.16 -25.30
C PHE A 517 0.57 4.95 -24.94
N LYS A 518 -0.71 5.20 -24.66
CA LYS A 518 -1.75 4.21 -24.43
C LYS A 518 -2.96 4.55 -25.29
N VAL A 519 -3.54 3.55 -25.94
CA VAL A 519 -4.62 3.74 -26.91
C VAL A 519 -5.97 3.40 -26.29
N LYS A 520 -6.98 4.24 -26.53
CA LYS A 520 -8.37 3.94 -26.18
C LYS A 520 -9.30 4.29 -27.33
N LEU A 521 -10.46 3.65 -27.37
CA LEU A 521 -11.53 4.02 -28.28
C LEU A 521 -12.23 5.29 -27.78
N LYS A 522 -12.50 6.21 -28.70
CA LYS A 522 -13.36 7.37 -28.49
C LYS A 522 -14.32 7.49 -29.66
N MET A 523 -15.57 7.83 -29.36
CA MET A 523 -16.52 8.24 -30.39
C MET A 523 -16.14 9.62 -30.91
N LYS A 524 -15.88 9.72 -32.20
CA LYS A 524 -15.66 10.99 -32.90
C LYS A 524 -16.39 10.94 -34.23
N ASP A 525 -17.26 11.93 -34.46
CA ASP A 525 -18.08 12.04 -35.66
C ASP A 525 -18.98 10.81 -35.92
N GLY A 526 -19.45 10.17 -34.85
CA GLY A 526 -20.30 8.96 -34.93
C GLY A 526 -19.55 7.66 -35.21
N LEU A 527 -18.22 7.69 -35.31
CA LEU A 527 -17.38 6.51 -35.51
C LEU A 527 -16.44 6.28 -34.31
N GLU A 528 -16.17 5.01 -33.99
CA GLU A 528 -15.12 4.66 -33.03
C GLU A 528 -13.75 4.88 -33.65
N GLN A 529 -12.94 5.70 -33.01
CA GLN A 529 -11.56 5.99 -33.43
C GLN A 529 -10.59 5.67 -32.29
N GLU A 530 -9.45 5.08 -32.65
CA GLU A 530 -8.34 4.86 -31.74
C GLU A 530 -7.62 6.18 -31.46
N VAL A 531 -7.54 6.56 -30.19
CA VAL A 531 -6.90 7.80 -29.76
C VAL A 531 -5.71 7.49 -28.85
N PRO A 532 -4.47 7.76 -29.29
CA PRO A 532 -3.30 7.62 -28.43
C PRO A 532 -3.21 8.78 -27.43
N GLU A 533 -2.96 8.43 -26.17
CA GLU A 533 -2.72 9.40 -25.08
C GLU A 533 -1.35 9.13 -24.47
N LYS A 534 -0.52 10.17 -24.33
CA LYS A 534 0.79 10.02 -23.68
C LYS A 534 0.60 9.47 -22.27
N ILE A 535 1.40 8.48 -21.90
CA ILE A 535 1.37 7.96 -20.53
C ILE A 535 1.86 9.07 -19.58
N GLY A 536 1.09 9.36 -18.53
CA GLY A 536 1.42 10.44 -17.61
C GLY A 536 2.75 10.21 -16.89
N ASN A 537 3.46 11.30 -16.59
CA ASN A 537 4.73 11.30 -15.87
C ASN A 537 5.88 10.53 -16.57
N THR A 538 5.79 10.24 -17.86
CA THR A 538 6.90 9.69 -18.64
C THR A 538 7.66 10.78 -19.42
N PRO A 539 8.93 10.55 -19.77
CA PRO A 539 9.68 11.42 -20.68
C PRO A 539 8.97 11.59 -22.04
N ASP A 540 9.21 12.71 -22.73
CA ASP A 540 8.74 12.90 -24.12
C ASP A 540 9.51 12.00 -25.11
N LYS A 541 10.78 11.74 -24.81
CA LYS A 541 11.65 10.81 -25.52
C LYS A 541 12.15 9.76 -24.55
N CYS A 542 11.88 8.50 -24.85
CA CYS A 542 12.25 7.39 -24.00
C CYS A 542 12.61 6.13 -24.79
N PHE A 543 13.31 5.22 -24.12
CA PHE A 543 13.43 3.83 -24.52
C PHE A 543 12.77 2.93 -23.48
N ILE A 544 12.44 1.70 -23.89
CA ILE A 544 11.87 0.66 -23.04
C ILE A 544 12.92 -0.45 -22.91
N ASP A 545 13.11 -0.96 -21.70
CA ASP A 545 13.93 -2.14 -21.43
C ASP A 545 13.24 -3.02 -20.39
N ASN A 546 12.51 -4.01 -20.87
CA ASN A 546 11.73 -4.96 -20.07
C ASN A 546 12.53 -6.23 -19.70
N ASP A 547 13.80 -6.35 -20.07
CA ASP A 547 14.65 -7.49 -19.73
C ASP A 547 15.10 -7.47 -18.25
N ASP A 548 15.90 -8.45 -17.83
CA ASP A 548 16.57 -8.38 -16.52
C ASP A 548 17.69 -7.33 -16.58
N ILE A 549 17.55 -6.27 -15.77
CA ILE A 549 18.48 -5.13 -15.75
C ILE A 549 19.33 -5.07 -14.47
N LYS A 550 19.35 -6.13 -13.66
CA LYS A 550 20.16 -6.17 -12.44
C LYS A 550 21.64 -6.08 -12.80
N GLY A 551 22.31 -5.06 -12.25
CA GLY A 551 23.72 -4.79 -12.53
C GLY A 551 24.01 -4.21 -13.92
N VAL A 552 22.98 -3.92 -14.72
CA VAL A 552 23.16 -3.27 -16.03
C VAL A 552 23.59 -1.82 -15.83
N LYS A 553 24.64 -1.42 -16.55
CA LYS A 553 25.18 -0.07 -16.50
C LYS A 553 24.34 0.90 -17.31
N VAL A 554 24.38 2.18 -16.93
CA VAL A 554 23.70 3.25 -17.68
C VAL A 554 24.25 3.33 -19.11
N PRO A 555 23.40 3.27 -20.16
CA PRO A 555 23.83 3.48 -21.52
C PRO A 555 24.12 4.96 -21.79
N THR A 556 24.97 5.23 -22.79
CA THR A 556 25.37 6.61 -23.16
C THR A 556 24.20 7.49 -23.62
N TYR A 557 23.12 6.86 -24.09
CA TYR A 557 21.91 7.55 -24.55
C TYR A 557 20.86 7.81 -23.46
N LEU A 558 21.12 7.43 -22.21
CA LEU A 558 20.23 7.80 -21.10
C LEU A 558 20.30 9.32 -20.86
N ASP A 559 19.16 10.00 -20.90
CA ASP A 559 19.08 11.42 -20.60
C ASP A 559 19.09 11.66 -19.08
N LYS A 560 20.28 11.77 -18.48
CA LYS A 560 20.43 12.11 -17.06
C LYS A 560 19.86 13.50 -16.71
N ASN A 561 19.88 14.45 -17.66
CA ASN A 561 19.38 15.80 -17.43
C ASN A 561 17.87 15.81 -17.18
N TYR A 562 17.11 14.92 -17.81
CA TYR A 562 15.69 14.74 -17.51
C TYR A 562 15.44 14.52 -16.01
N TYR A 563 16.23 13.64 -15.38
CA TYR A 563 16.08 13.31 -13.96
C TYR A 563 16.56 14.44 -13.05
N VAL A 564 17.61 15.17 -13.44
CA VAL A 564 18.06 16.39 -12.74
C VAL A 564 16.95 17.43 -12.71
N GLU A 565 16.33 17.72 -13.85
CA GLU A 565 15.25 18.70 -13.94
C GLU A 565 14.00 18.25 -13.19
N LEU A 566 13.68 16.95 -13.22
CA LEU A 566 12.60 16.38 -12.41
C LEU A 566 12.88 16.50 -10.90
N ALA A 567 14.13 16.26 -10.47
CA ALA A 567 14.54 16.44 -9.08
C ALA A 567 14.44 17.91 -8.65
N LYS A 568 14.88 18.85 -9.49
CA LYS A 568 14.73 20.30 -9.24
C LYS A 568 13.27 20.71 -9.13
N GLU A 569 12.41 20.21 -10.01
CA GLU A 569 10.97 20.49 -9.96
C GLU A 569 10.35 20.05 -8.63
N ARG A 570 10.68 18.84 -8.16
CA ARG A 570 10.23 18.31 -6.87
C ARG A 570 10.83 19.10 -5.70
N LEU A 571 12.12 19.44 -5.75
CA LEU A 571 12.80 20.25 -4.74
C LEU A 571 12.13 21.62 -4.59
N ASN A 572 11.94 22.34 -5.69
CA ASN A 572 11.27 23.64 -5.71
C ASN A 572 9.85 23.57 -5.14
N ASN A 573 9.10 22.51 -5.45
CA ASN A 573 7.77 22.31 -4.89
C ASN A 573 7.78 22.10 -3.37
N ILE A 574 8.82 21.46 -2.81
CA ILE A 574 9.01 21.31 -1.36
C ILE A 574 9.43 22.65 -0.73
N LEU A 575 10.39 23.34 -1.34
CA LEU A 575 10.89 24.64 -0.87
C LEU A 575 9.94 25.81 -1.13
N GLY A 576 8.83 25.57 -1.83
CA GLY A 576 7.87 26.61 -2.22
C GLY A 576 8.34 27.57 -3.31
N ILE A 577 9.46 27.27 -3.97
CA ILE A 577 10.03 28.08 -5.06
C ILE A 577 9.20 27.87 -6.33
N PRO A 578 8.80 28.94 -7.05
CA PRO A 578 8.10 28.80 -8.32
C PRO A 578 8.97 28.10 -9.37
N ASN A 579 8.44 27.04 -9.99
CA ASN A 579 9.11 26.41 -11.12
C ASN A 579 9.13 27.38 -12.31
N ARG A 580 10.31 27.56 -12.94
CA ARG A 580 10.42 28.30 -14.20
C ARG A 580 9.54 27.59 -15.22
N LYS A 581 8.49 28.27 -15.72
CA LYS A 581 7.65 27.73 -16.79
C LYS A 581 8.56 27.37 -17.96
N LYS A 582 8.60 26.09 -18.37
CA LYS A 582 9.15 25.72 -19.69
C LYS A 582 8.39 26.56 -20.71
N LYS A 583 9.08 27.49 -21.39
CA LYS A 583 8.51 28.18 -22.55
C LYS A 583 8.08 27.07 -23.52
N LYS A 584 6.77 26.87 -23.69
CA LYS A 584 6.28 26.09 -24.84
C LYS A 584 6.91 26.71 -26.08
N SER A 585 7.57 25.90 -26.89
CA SER A 585 8.11 26.40 -28.14
C SER A 585 6.94 26.92 -28.98
N LYS A 586 7.12 28.05 -29.68
CA LYS A 586 6.11 28.67 -30.56
C LYS A 586 5.60 27.75 -31.70
N LYS A 587 6.09 26.51 -31.82
CA LYS A 587 5.60 25.52 -32.78
C LYS A 587 4.31 24.80 -32.35
N ASP A 588 3.97 24.80 -31.06
CA ASP A 588 2.77 24.10 -30.57
C ASP A 588 1.49 24.95 -30.60
N GLU A 589 1.60 26.27 -30.76
CA GLU A 589 0.44 27.18 -30.88
C GLU A 589 -0.12 27.26 -32.32
N GLN A 590 0.66 26.90 -33.34
CA GLN A 590 0.19 26.95 -34.74
C GLN A 590 -0.53 25.68 -35.23
N LYS A 591 -0.68 24.65 -34.38
CA LYS A 591 -1.43 23.42 -34.73
C LYS A 591 -2.89 23.40 -34.24
N ASN A 592 -3.34 24.43 -33.52
CA ASN A 592 -4.73 24.53 -33.03
C ASN A 592 -5.58 25.59 -33.79
N GLU A 593 -5.09 26.13 -34.91
CA GLU A 593 -5.85 27.05 -35.77
C GLU A 593 -5.92 26.61 -37.24
N LYS A 594 -5.87 25.30 -37.52
CA LYS A 594 -6.28 24.76 -38.84
C LYS A 594 -7.10 23.50 -38.72
#